data_AF-A0A402D4E8-F1
#
_entry.id   AF-A0A402D4E8-F1
#
_cell.length_a   1.000
_cell.length_b   1.000
_cell.length_c   1.000
_cell.angle_alpha   90.00
_cell.angle_beta   90.00
_cell.angle_gamma   90.00
#
_symmetry.space_group_name_H-M   'P 1'
#
loop_
_entity.id
_entity.type
_entity.pdbx_description
1 polymer ?
#
loop_
_entity_poly.entity_id
_entity_poly.type
_entity_poly.pdbx_seq_one_letter_code
_entity_poly.pdbx_strand_id
1 'polypeptide(L)'
;MGARVDKAMAEVRKVFGRRPKPGTIWYCPQCYREDEVKAFIARPVNTLSEDDLRPIFWNGCTCFGRWNEIAYYVPRLLEVAQHNCGSLALGLPKLFLVAARVKLNNMLMFPEEMETEMDDVARTALFHLGQAILEDDLDETDEDSSWSLLKALSFLTAFDAPIEPLLSRLEQSERFSTRASFRILIAKLAAGTETFDDFLVSNWSMAPENQSVFDQLLAPTNALKMLIDHVDEIVERWPESEEELNQAFDRLAL
;
A
#
# COMPACT_ATOMS: atom_id res chain seq x y z
N MET A 1 1.16 -17.31 -5.81
CA MET A 1 0.63 -16.19 -6.59
C MET A 1 -0.57 -16.64 -7.38
N GLY A 2 -1.71 -16.03 -7.08
CA GLY A 2 -2.98 -16.34 -7.69
C GLY A 2 -3.15 -15.69 -9.07
N ALA A 3 -4.07 -16.26 -9.83
CA ALA A 3 -4.49 -15.74 -11.13
C ALA A 3 -5.02 -14.29 -11.08
N ARG A 4 -5.40 -13.82 -9.88
CA ARG A 4 -5.93 -12.48 -9.62
C ARG A 4 -4.83 -11.41 -9.76
N VAL A 5 -3.68 -11.61 -9.12
CA VAL A 5 -2.53 -10.70 -9.22
C VAL A 5 -1.98 -10.66 -10.64
N ASP A 6 -1.88 -11.80 -11.33
CA ASP A 6 -1.45 -11.85 -12.73
C ASP A 6 -2.35 -11.03 -13.65
N LYS A 7 -3.68 -11.13 -13.46
CA LYS A 7 -4.66 -10.35 -14.23
C LYS A 7 -4.53 -8.86 -13.95
N ALA A 8 -4.36 -8.46 -12.69
CA ALA A 8 -4.18 -7.05 -12.33
C ALA A 8 -2.86 -6.49 -12.89
N MET A 9 -1.76 -7.26 -12.82
CA MET A 9 -0.48 -6.90 -13.43
C MET A 9 -0.58 -6.75 -14.96
N ALA A 10 -1.39 -7.57 -15.64
CA ALA A 10 -1.64 -7.41 -17.07
C ALA A 10 -2.32 -6.07 -17.41
N GLU A 11 -3.30 -5.64 -16.60
CA GLU A 11 -3.93 -4.32 -16.77
C GLU A 11 -2.95 -3.18 -16.48
N VAL A 12 -2.12 -3.29 -15.44
CA VAL A 12 -1.03 -2.33 -15.19
C VAL A 12 -0.10 -2.22 -16.40
N ARG A 13 0.37 -3.34 -16.95
CA ARG A 13 1.20 -3.33 -18.17
C ARG A 13 0.50 -2.67 -19.36
N LYS A 14 -0.80 -2.91 -19.53
CA LYS A 14 -1.60 -2.31 -20.62
C LYS A 14 -1.75 -0.79 -20.47
N VAL A 15 -1.98 -0.30 -19.25
CA VAL A 15 -2.16 1.12 -18.96
C VAL A 15 -0.83 1.87 -19.03
N PHE A 16 0.21 1.34 -18.39
CA PHE A 16 1.51 2.00 -18.29
C PHE A 16 2.44 1.73 -19.46
N GLY A 17 2.27 0.63 -20.20
CA GLY A 17 3.11 0.29 -21.35
C GLY A 17 2.98 1.25 -22.54
N ARG A 18 1.98 2.13 -22.53
CA ARG A 18 1.80 3.21 -23.50
C ARG A 18 2.49 4.51 -23.12
N ARG A 19 3.05 4.60 -21.90
CA ARG A 19 3.72 5.82 -21.43
C ARG A 19 5.01 6.03 -22.23
N PRO A 20 5.32 7.27 -22.61
CA PRO A 20 6.56 7.56 -23.30
C PRO A 20 7.74 7.30 -22.37
N LYS A 21 8.82 6.76 -22.93
CA LYS A 21 10.10 6.66 -22.25
C LYS A 21 10.59 8.08 -21.92
N PRO A 22 10.97 8.38 -20.67
CA PRO A 22 11.39 9.72 -20.31
C PRO A 22 12.76 10.02 -20.91
N GLY A 23 12.95 11.25 -21.38
CA GLY A 23 14.24 11.73 -21.91
C GLY A 23 15.25 12.11 -20.83
N THR A 24 14.77 12.34 -19.61
CA THR A 24 15.56 12.63 -18.42
C THR A 24 14.85 12.07 -17.21
N ILE A 25 15.59 11.86 -16.12
CA ILE A 25 15.04 11.55 -14.82
C ILE A 25 15.82 12.41 -13.86
N TRP A 26 15.14 13.10 -12.94
CA TRP A 26 15.86 13.86 -11.93
C TRP A 26 16.79 12.93 -11.14
N TYR A 27 18.01 13.38 -10.80
CA TYR A 27 18.95 12.62 -9.99
C TYR A 27 19.77 13.50 -9.05
N CYS A 28 20.18 12.92 -7.91
CA CYS A 28 21.08 13.60 -6.99
C CYS A 28 22.50 13.62 -7.59
N PRO A 29 23.10 14.80 -7.88
CA PRO A 29 24.42 14.89 -8.50
C PRO A 29 25.55 14.44 -7.56
N GLN A 30 25.28 14.29 -6.26
CA GLN A 30 26.21 13.71 -5.29
C GLN A 30 26.18 12.17 -5.29
N CYS A 31 25.10 11.56 -5.77
CA CYS A 31 24.90 10.11 -5.78
C CYS A 31 25.14 9.49 -7.16
N TYR A 32 24.85 10.22 -8.23
CA TYR A 32 24.91 9.72 -9.60
C TYR A 32 25.49 10.78 -10.53
N ARG A 33 26.28 10.33 -11.51
CA ARG A 33 26.76 11.16 -12.60
C ARG A 33 25.76 11.20 -13.75
N GLU A 34 25.80 12.28 -14.53
CA GLU A 34 24.90 12.46 -15.68
C GLU A 34 25.04 11.34 -16.72
N ASP A 35 26.26 10.87 -16.98
CA ASP A 35 26.54 9.80 -17.93
C ASP A 35 26.00 8.44 -17.47
N GLU A 36 26.00 8.16 -16.16
CA GLU A 36 25.39 6.97 -15.58
C GLU A 36 23.88 6.98 -15.76
N VAL A 37 23.23 8.11 -15.51
CA VAL A 37 21.77 8.26 -15.69
C VAL A 37 21.39 8.16 -17.15
N LYS A 38 22.15 8.77 -18.07
CA LYS A 38 21.93 8.61 -19.52
C LYS A 38 22.08 7.17 -19.98
N ALA A 39 23.11 6.47 -19.48
CA ALA A 39 23.33 5.07 -19.78
C ALA A 39 22.18 4.18 -19.24
N PHE A 40 21.70 4.45 -18.02
CA PHE A 40 20.52 3.81 -17.46
C PHE A 40 19.29 4.04 -18.34
N ILE A 41 18.98 5.31 -18.67
CA ILE A 41 17.82 5.65 -19.51
C ILE A 41 17.95 4.95 -20.85
N ALA A 42 19.12 4.84 -21.47
CA ALA A 42 19.26 4.19 -22.78
C ALA A 42 18.85 2.71 -22.81
N ARG A 43 18.88 2.00 -21.67
CA ARG A 43 18.61 0.56 -21.61
C ARG A 43 17.14 0.21 -21.88
N PRO A 44 16.86 -1.01 -22.39
CA PRO A 44 15.51 -1.55 -22.45
C PRO A 44 14.96 -1.84 -21.05
N VAL A 45 13.74 -1.38 -20.75
CA VAL A 45 13.14 -1.46 -19.40
C VAL A 45 13.03 -2.90 -18.86
N ASN A 46 12.75 -3.86 -19.73
CA ASN A 46 12.63 -5.28 -19.40
C ASN A 46 13.97 -5.95 -19.02
N THR A 47 15.11 -5.27 -19.25
CA THR A 47 16.44 -5.76 -18.88
C THR A 47 16.97 -5.18 -17.57
N LEU A 48 16.19 -4.31 -16.92
CA LEU A 48 16.60 -3.65 -15.68
C LEU A 48 16.39 -4.60 -14.49
N SER A 49 17.43 -4.76 -13.68
CA SER A 49 17.37 -5.41 -12.37
C SER A 49 16.88 -4.45 -11.29
N GLU A 50 16.72 -4.96 -10.06
CA GLU A 50 16.41 -4.11 -8.89
C GLU A 50 17.48 -3.04 -8.66
N ASP A 51 18.76 -3.43 -8.70
CA ASP A 51 19.88 -2.53 -8.52
C ASP A 51 19.93 -1.44 -9.60
N ASP A 52 19.58 -1.80 -10.82
CA ASP A 52 19.51 -0.84 -11.93
C ASP A 52 18.41 0.20 -11.72
N LEU A 53 17.30 -0.19 -11.07
CA LEU A 53 16.15 0.67 -10.80
C LEU A 53 16.36 1.56 -9.56
N ARG A 54 17.45 1.39 -8.81
CA ARG A 54 17.77 2.19 -7.63
C ARG A 54 17.77 3.71 -7.87
N PRO A 55 18.27 4.26 -9.01
CA PRO A 55 18.13 5.68 -9.29
C PRO A 55 16.66 6.13 -9.39
N ILE A 56 15.78 5.28 -9.92
CA ILE A 56 14.33 5.55 -9.92
C ILE A 56 13.78 5.50 -8.51
N PHE A 57 14.12 4.49 -7.72
CA PHE A 57 13.64 4.39 -6.34
C PHE A 57 14.12 5.55 -5.47
N TRP A 58 15.38 5.99 -5.62
CA TRP A 58 15.96 7.03 -4.79
C TRP A 58 15.58 8.43 -5.25
N ASN A 59 15.75 8.70 -6.54
CA ASN A 59 15.55 10.04 -7.07
C ASN A 59 14.11 10.23 -7.48
N GLY A 60 13.58 9.29 -8.25
CA GLY A 60 12.17 9.21 -8.62
C GLY A 60 11.31 9.12 -7.38
N CYS A 61 11.41 8.02 -6.63
CA CYS A 61 10.37 7.70 -5.68
C CYS A 61 10.44 8.50 -4.38
N THR A 62 11.63 8.63 -3.80
CA THR A 62 11.72 9.09 -2.40
C THR A 62 12.12 10.54 -2.22
N CYS A 63 12.62 11.23 -3.26
CA CYS A 63 13.29 12.51 -3.01
C CYS A 63 12.97 13.65 -4.00
N PHE A 64 12.85 13.40 -5.31
CA PHE A 64 12.90 14.53 -6.28
C PHE A 64 12.25 14.34 -7.65
N GLY A 65 11.97 13.13 -8.09
CA GLY A 65 11.56 12.89 -9.48
C GLY A 65 10.08 13.13 -9.70
N ARG A 66 9.69 13.26 -10.96
CA ARG A 66 8.31 13.58 -11.36
C ARG A 66 7.54 12.31 -11.76
N TRP A 67 6.21 12.32 -11.65
CA TRP A 67 5.39 11.15 -11.96
C TRP A 67 5.60 10.67 -13.40
N ASN A 68 5.65 11.59 -14.36
CA ASN A 68 5.93 11.29 -15.77
C ASN A 68 7.29 10.60 -16.01
N GLU A 69 8.29 10.85 -15.16
CA GLU A 69 9.61 10.20 -15.22
C GLU A 69 9.56 8.75 -14.68
N ILE A 70 8.62 8.46 -13.80
CA ILE A 70 8.50 7.18 -13.09
C ILE A 70 7.50 6.26 -13.77
N ALA A 71 6.40 6.81 -14.31
CA ALA A 71 5.27 6.05 -14.85
C ALA A 71 5.70 5.02 -15.92
N TYR A 72 6.70 5.34 -16.74
CA TYR A 72 7.26 4.40 -17.72
C TYR A 72 7.87 3.14 -17.07
N TYR A 73 8.48 3.28 -15.89
CA TYR A 73 9.16 2.20 -15.17
C TYR A 73 8.24 1.42 -14.22
N VAL A 74 7.05 1.93 -13.91
CA VAL A 74 6.10 1.33 -12.94
C VAL A 74 5.87 -0.17 -13.15
N PRO A 75 5.56 -0.68 -14.36
CA PRO A 75 5.36 -2.12 -14.56
C PRO A 75 6.58 -2.94 -14.15
N ARG A 76 7.78 -2.48 -14.52
CA ARG A 76 9.02 -3.20 -14.20
C ARG A 76 9.37 -3.12 -12.72
N LEU A 77 9.15 -1.97 -12.08
CA LEU A 77 9.34 -1.81 -10.64
C LEU A 77 8.45 -2.79 -9.87
N LEU A 78 7.19 -2.93 -10.27
CA LEU A 78 6.24 -3.87 -9.69
C LEU A 78 6.65 -5.33 -9.92
N GLU A 79 7.04 -5.70 -11.15
CA GLU A 79 7.53 -7.05 -11.47
C GLU A 79 8.76 -7.42 -10.63
N VAL A 80 9.74 -6.53 -10.51
CA VAL A 80 10.95 -6.80 -9.74
C VAL A 80 10.65 -6.90 -8.24
N ALA A 81 9.80 -6.02 -7.71
CA ALA A 81 9.34 -6.07 -6.32
C ALA A 81 8.61 -7.39 -6.01
N GLN A 82 7.81 -7.87 -6.96
CA GLN A 82 7.08 -9.13 -6.87
C GLN A 82 8.00 -10.35 -6.89
N HIS A 83 9.06 -10.35 -7.70
CA HIS A 83 9.96 -11.50 -7.86
C HIS A 83 11.02 -11.65 -6.76
N ASN A 84 11.58 -10.55 -6.24
CA ASN A 84 12.79 -10.63 -5.41
C ASN A 84 12.52 -10.75 -3.91
N CYS A 85 11.34 -10.34 -3.45
CA CYS A 85 11.19 -10.02 -2.04
C CYS A 85 10.32 -11.03 -1.28
N GLY A 86 9.47 -11.84 -1.93
CA GLY A 86 8.51 -12.73 -1.26
C GLY A 86 7.58 -12.05 -0.23
N SER A 87 7.74 -10.74 -0.08
CA SER A 87 7.20 -9.87 0.92
C SER A 87 7.34 -8.47 0.33
N LEU A 88 6.21 -7.82 0.10
CA LEU A 88 6.09 -6.50 -0.50
C LEU A 88 6.72 -5.37 0.35
N ALA A 89 7.61 -5.69 1.29
CA ALA A 89 7.98 -4.85 2.42
C ALA A 89 8.83 -3.61 2.08
N LEU A 90 9.53 -3.54 0.94
CA LEU A 90 10.44 -2.43 0.67
C LEU A 90 10.19 -1.67 -0.66
N GLY A 91 9.79 -2.35 -1.72
CA GLY A 91 9.64 -1.75 -3.06
C GLY A 91 8.26 -1.15 -3.32
N LEU A 92 7.20 -1.90 -3.01
CA LEU A 92 5.81 -1.47 -3.21
C LEU A 92 5.46 -0.23 -2.39
N PRO A 93 5.72 -0.17 -1.07
CA PRO A 93 5.45 1.01 -0.26
C PRO A 93 6.08 2.27 -0.84
N LYS A 94 7.32 2.21 -1.34
CA LYS A 94 7.98 3.37 -1.96
C LYS A 94 7.33 3.79 -3.28
N LEU A 95 6.98 2.83 -4.14
CA LEU A 95 6.24 3.11 -5.38
C LEU A 95 4.84 3.68 -5.09
N PHE A 96 4.25 3.26 -3.98
CA PHE A 96 2.94 3.65 -3.53
C PHE A 96 2.93 5.05 -2.91
N LEU A 97 3.93 5.40 -2.10
CA LEU A 97 4.12 6.77 -1.59
C LEU A 97 4.28 7.79 -2.73
N VAL A 98 4.87 7.37 -3.84
CA VAL A 98 5.01 8.18 -5.06
C VAL A 98 3.70 8.34 -5.79
N ALA A 99 2.97 7.25 -5.93
CA ALA A 99 1.70 7.28 -6.60
C ALA A 99 0.66 8.10 -5.80
N ALA A 100 0.79 8.06 -4.47
CA ALA A 100 0.01 8.81 -3.48
C ALA A 100 0.33 10.31 -3.34
N ARG A 101 1.32 10.81 -4.10
CA ARG A 101 2.04 12.08 -3.90
C ARG A 101 1.25 13.31 -3.51
N VAL A 102 -0.04 13.37 -3.83
CA VAL A 102 -0.92 14.51 -3.55
C VAL A 102 -0.93 14.90 -2.06
N LYS A 103 -0.58 13.99 -1.13
CA LYS A 103 -0.73 14.24 0.31
C LYS A 103 0.55 14.22 1.16
N LEU A 104 1.68 13.84 0.57
CA LEU A 104 3.01 13.94 1.22
C LEU A 104 3.70 15.29 0.93
N ASN A 105 2.98 16.24 0.32
CA ASN A 105 3.48 17.56 -0.10
C ASN A 105 4.12 18.39 1.01
N ASN A 106 3.90 18.08 2.28
CA ASN A 106 4.56 18.75 3.40
C ASN A 106 6.02 18.30 3.63
N MET A 107 6.52 17.29 2.92
CA MET A 107 7.84 16.68 3.18
C MET A 107 8.78 16.61 1.97
N LEU A 108 8.29 16.91 0.78
CA LEU A 108 9.12 16.99 -0.42
C LEU A 108 9.73 18.38 -0.53
N MET A 109 11.01 18.47 -0.89
CA MET A 109 11.72 19.74 -0.97
C MET A 109 11.15 20.72 -2.02
N PHE A 110 10.28 20.27 -2.93
CA PHE A 110 9.77 21.07 -4.06
C PHE A 110 8.31 20.69 -4.46
N PRO A 111 7.28 21.09 -3.70
CA PRO A 111 5.89 20.73 -3.98
C PRO A 111 5.29 21.40 -5.23
N GLU A 112 5.73 22.61 -5.60
CA GLU A 112 5.13 23.42 -6.69
C GLU A 112 5.49 22.95 -8.12
N GLU A 113 6.53 22.12 -8.29
CA GLU A 113 7.02 21.71 -9.61
C GLU A 113 6.62 20.27 -10.03
N MET A 114 5.72 19.63 -9.26
CA MET A 114 5.37 18.22 -9.41
C MET A 114 3.97 17.96 -10.01
N GLU A 115 3.37 18.96 -10.68
CA GLU A 115 2.00 18.99 -11.26
C GLU A 115 1.69 17.99 -12.40
N THR A 116 2.32 16.82 -12.48
CA THR A 116 1.78 15.76 -13.35
C THR A 116 1.03 14.75 -12.51
N GLU A 117 -0.27 15.03 -12.32
CA GLU A 117 -1.18 14.12 -11.63
C GLU A 117 -1.28 12.78 -12.37
N MET A 118 -1.42 11.73 -11.57
CA MET A 118 -1.78 10.42 -12.07
C MET A 118 -3.22 10.45 -12.59
N ASP A 119 -3.42 10.14 -13.87
CA ASP A 119 -4.76 9.99 -14.42
C ASP A 119 -5.52 8.83 -13.76
N ASP A 120 -6.84 8.94 -13.80
CA ASP A 120 -7.75 8.00 -13.15
C ASP A 120 -7.55 6.56 -13.64
N VAL A 121 -7.20 6.37 -14.91
CA VAL A 121 -7.00 5.02 -15.48
C VAL A 121 -5.78 4.34 -14.84
N ALA A 122 -4.66 5.06 -14.71
CA ALA A 122 -3.47 4.56 -14.00
C ALA A 122 -3.75 4.28 -12.52
N ARG A 123 -4.49 5.19 -11.88
CA ARG A 123 -4.89 5.09 -10.48
C ARG A 123 -5.77 3.87 -10.23
N THR A 124 -6.81 3.66 -11.04
CA THR A 124 -7.68 2.48 -10.97
C THR A 124 -6.90 1.18 -11.22
N ALA A 125 -5.96 1.16 -12.16
CA ALA A 125 -5.16 -0.03 -12.43
C ALA A 125 -4.26 -0.41 -11.23
N LEU A 126 -3.61 0.56 -10.61
CA LEU A 126 -2.81 0.35 -9.41
C LEU A 126 -3.67 -0.03 -8.21
N PHE A 127 -4.84 0.58 -8.04
CA PHE A 127 -5.83 0.21 -7.03
C PHE A 127 -6.20 -1.28 -7.13
N HIS A 128 -6.59 -1.75 -8.32
CA HIS A 128 -6.96 -3.14 -8.53
C HIS A 128 -5.79 -4.11 -8.30
N LEU A 129 -4.55 -3.69 -8.57
CA LEU A 129 -3.38 -4.48 -8.23
C LEU A 129 -3.21 -4.61 -6.71
N GLY A 130 -3.26 -3.52 -5.96
CA GLY A 130 -3.15 -3.58 -4.49
C GLY A 130 -4.29 -4.38 -3.86
N GLN A 131 -5.50 -4.27 -4.39
CA GLN A 131 -6.64 -5.09 -3.97
C GLN A 131 -6.41 -6.58 -4.28
N ALA A 132 -5.91 -6.91 -5.47
CA ALA A 132 -5.63 -8.29 -5.86
C ALA A 132 -4.56 -8.93 -4.98
N ILE A 133 -3.50 -8.16 -4.68
CA ILE A 133 -2.43 -8.56 -3.76
C ILE A 133 -2.99 -8.83 -2.37
N LEU A 134 -3.78 -7.90 -1.83
CA LEU A 134 -4.36 -8.05 -0.50
C LEU A 134 -5.22 -9.31 -0.42
N GLU A 135 -6.07 -9.53 -1.43
CA GLU A 135 -6.93 -10.71 -1.47
C GLU A 135 -6.13 -12.01 -1.58
N ASP A 136 -5.08 -12.05 -2.40
CA ASP A 136 -4.19 -13.22 -2.48
C ASP A 136 -3.45 -13.46 -1.15
N ASP A 137 -2.93 -12.41 -0.50
CA ASP A 137 -2.26 -12.52 0.80
C ASP A 137 -3.22 -13.07 1.87
N LEU A 138 -4.45 -12.54 1.94
CA LEU A 138 -5.50 -13.02 2.85
C LEU A 138 -5.97 -14.44 2.51
N ASP A 139 -5.85 -14.84 1.25
CA ASP A 139 -6.19 -16.19 0.81
C ASP A 139 -5.07 -17.21 1.15
N GLU A 140 -3.82 -16.77 1.31
CA GLU A 140 -2.66 -17.64 1.55
C GLU A 140 -2.31 -17.80 3.04
N THR A 141 -2.91 -17.02 3.94
CA THR A 141 -2.57 -16.96 5.38
C THR A 141 -3.73 -17.37 6.31
N ASP A 142 -3.40 -18.15 7.34
CA ASP A 142 -4.29 -18.47 8.46
C ASP A 142 -3.88 -17.73 9.76
N GLU A 143 -2.87 -16.86 9.68
CA GLU A 143 -2.28 -16.09 10.79
C GLU A 143 -2.70 -14.60 10.76
N ASP A 144 -2.29 -13.84 11.80
CA ASP A 144 -2.51 -12.38 11.87
C ASP A 144 -1.95 -11.66 10.65
N SER A 145 -2.87 -11.08 9.88
CA SER A 145 -2.56 -10.29 8.70
C SER A 145 -2.99 -8.83 8.86
N SER A 146 -3.24 -8.36 10.10
CA SER A 146 -3.60 -6.97 10.38
C SER A 146 -2.57 -6.01 9.80
N TRP A 147 -1.30 -6.38 9.82
CA TRP A 147 -0.20 -5.59 9.28
C TRP A 147 -0.24 -5.47 7.75
N SER A 148 -0.54 -6.57 7.06
CA SER A 148 -0.72 -6.56 5.60
C SER A 148 -1.96 -5.76 5.19
N LEU A 149 -3.04 -5.89 5.97
CA LEU A 149 -4.25 -5.10 5.81
C LEU A 149 -4.00 -3.60 6.00
N LEU A 150 -3.25 -3.20 7.03
CA LEU A 150 -2.90 -1.80 7.24
C LEU A 150 -2.16 -1.25 6.02
N LYS A 151 -1.10 -1.95 5.58
CA LYS A 151 -0.31 -1.54 4.41
C LYS A 151 -1.17 -1.37 3.16
N ALA A 152 -2.11 -2.28 2.94
CA ALA A 152 -3.02 -2.20 1.80
C ALA A 152 -4.02 -1.04 1.95
N LEU A 153 -4.59 -0.80 3.13
CA LEU A 153 -5.48 0.35 3.35
C LEU A 153 -4.75 1.68 3.21
N SER A 154 -3.56 1.82 3.79
CA SER A 154 -2.71 3.00 3.61
C SER A 154 -2.38 3.20 2.13
N PHE A 155 -2.17 2.13 1.37
CA PHE A 155 -2.02 2.22 -0.08
C PHE A 155 -3.29 2.71 -0.78
N LEU A 156 -4.45 2.11 -0.55
CA LEU A 156 -5.65 2.40 -1.34
C LEU A 156 -6.20 3.80 -1.08
N THR A 157 -6.12 4.25 0.17
CA THR A 157 -6.49 5.62 0.58
C THR A 157 -5.61 6.68 -0.05
N ALA A 158 -4.33 6.35 -0.29
CA ALA A 158 -3.37 7.23 -0.94
C ALA A 158 -3.76 7.61 -2.38
N PHE A 159 -4.61 6.82 -3.02
CA PHE A 159 -5.11 7.07 -4.36
C PHE A 159 -6.49 7.71 -4.37
N ASP A 160 -7.02 8.12 -3.21
CA ASP A 160 -8.39 8.63 -3.08
C ASP A 160 -9.44 7.68 -3.69
N ALA A 161 -9.11 6.39 -3.80
CA ALA A 161 -10.05 5.39 -4.28
C ALA A 161 -11.05 5.05 -3.17
N PRO A 162 -12.34 4.81 -3.49
CA PRO A 162 -13.33 4.46 -2.47
C PRO A 162 -12.93 3.20 -1.71
N ILE A 163 -12.70 3.32 -0.40
CA ILE A 163 -12.28 2.19 0.45
C ILE A 163 -13.46 1.39 1.02
N GLU A 164 -14.64 1.98 1.07
CA GLU A 164 -15.85 1.37 1.64
C GLU A 164 -16.15 -0.03 1.06
N PRO A 165 -16.09 -0.26 -0.28
CA PRO A 165 -16.34 -1.60 -0.82
C PRO A 165 -15.32 -2.64 -0.36
N LEU A 166 -14.08 -2.25 -0.12
CA LEU A 166 -13.07 -3.14 0.42
C LEU A 166 -13.36 -3.46 1.89
N LEU A 167 -13.60 -2.43 2.71
CA LEU A 167 -13.86 -2.59 4.14
C LEU A 167 -15.08 -3.50 4.38
N SER A 168 -16.17 -3.26 3.65
CA SER A 168 -17.37 -4.09 3.70
C SER A 168 -17.10 -5.55 3.34
N ARG A 169 -16.25 -5.79 2.34
CA ARG A 169 -15.84 -7.16 1.95
C ARG A 169 -14.94 -7.83 2.98
N LEU A 170 -14.03 -7.11 3.61
CA LEU A 170 -13.17 -7.64 4.67
C LEU A 170 -14.00 -8.04 5.89
N GLU A 171 -14.98 -7.22 6.26
CA GLU A 171 -15.92 -7.49 7.34
C GLU A 171 -16.81 -8.71 7.05
N GLN A 172 -17.25 -8.86 5.80
CA GLN A 172 -18.15 -9.94 5.34
C GLN A 172 -17.41 -11.17 4.78
N SER A 173 -16.08 -11.21 4.83
CA SER A 173 -15.29 -12.33 4.28
C SER A 173 -15.77 -13.63 4.90
N GLU A 174 -15.93 -14.72 4.13
CA GLU A 174 -16.30 -16.04 4.66
C GLU A 174 -15.17 -16.66 5.50
N ARG A 175 -13.92 -16.22 5.29
CA ARG A 175 -12.75 -16.69 6.03
C ARG A 175 -12.65 -16.01 7.39
N PHE A 176 -12.58 -16.84 8.41
CA PHE A 176 -12.42 -16.39 9.78
C PHE A 176 -11.12 -15.58 9.99
N SER A 177 -9.97 -16.08 9.50
CA SER A 177 -8.67 -15.40 9.66
C SER A 177 -8.66 -13.97 9.09
N THR A 178 -9.32 -13.76 7.96
CA THR A 178 -9.51 -12.44 7.35
C THR A 178 -10.36 -11.52 8.22
N ARG A 179 -11.53 -12.00 8.70
CA ARG A 179 -12.41 -11.20 9.58
C ARG A 179 -11.71 -10.85 10.89
N ALA A 180 -10.98 -11.80 11.48
CA ALA A 180 -10.21 -11.61 12.71
C ALA A 180 -9.10 -10.55 12.53
N SER A 181 -8.28 -10.70 11.48
CA SER A 181 -7.21 -9.74 11.14
C SER A 181 -7.75 -8.33 10.90
N PHE A 182 -8.90 -8.22 10.21
CA PHE A 182 -9.55 -6.93 9.98
C PHE A 182 -10.01 -6.28 11.28
N ARG A 183 -10.70 -7.02 12.16
CA ARG A 183 -11.13 -6.49 13.46
C ARG A 183 -9.95 -6.03 14.31
N ILE A 184 -8.90 -6.87 14.41
CA ILE A 184 -7.68 -6.55 15.16
C ILE A 184 -7.04 -5.27 14.64
N LEU A 185 -6.95 -5.09 13.32
CA LEU A 185 -6.49 -3.83 12.73
C LEU A 185 -7.31 -2.63 13.22
N ILE A 186 -8.64 -2.71 13.18
CA ILE A 186 -9.51 -1.61 13.59
C ILE A 186 -9.30 -1.23 15.06
N ALA A 187 -9.13 -2.22 15.94
CA ALA A 187 -8.82 -1.92 17.33
C ALA A 187 -7.45 -1.32 17.53
N LYS A 188 -6.40 -1.84 16.89
CA LYS A 188 -5.06 -1.26 17.04
C LYS A 188 -5.02 0.20 16.52
N LEU A 189 -5.75 0.49 15.44
CA LEU A 189 -5.94 1.86 14.93
C LEU A 189 -6.72 2.75 15.93
N ALA A 190 -7.83 2.25 16.48
CA ALA A 190 -8.65 3.00 17.42
C ALA A 190 -7.95 3.25 18.78
N ALA A 191 -7.09 2.31 19.20
CA ALA A 191 -6.27 2.43 20.40
C ALA A 191 -5.09 3.41 20.22
N GLY A 192 -4.74 3.73 18.97
CA GLY A 192 -3.52 4.44 18.64
C GLY A 192 -2.25 3.64 18.98
N THR A 193 -2.34 2.31 19.02
CA THR A 193 -1.23 1.42 19.43
C THR A 193 -0.39 0.92 18.25
N GLU A 194 -0.88 0.99 17.01
CA GLU A 194 0.00 0.78 15.85
C GLU A 194 0.87 2.01 15.61
N THR A 195 2.12 1.93 16.07
CA THR A 195 3.24 2.75 15.59
C THR A 195 3.64 2.23 14.21
N PHE A 196 2.79 2.43 13.21
CA PHE A 196 3.24 2.34 11.84
C PHE A 196 4.14 3.54 11.60
N ASP A 197 5.46 3.32 11.65
CA ASP A 197 6.54 4.27 11.35
C ASP A 197 6.01 5.70 11.49
N ASP A 198 5.84 6.21 12.74
CA ASP A 198 4.90 7.28 13.15
C ASP A 198 4.57 8.31 12.07
N PHE A 199 5.56 8.67 11.27
CA PHE A 199 5.51 9.26 9.94
C PHE A 199 4.29 8.92 9.03
N LEU A 200 3.93 7.66 8.78
CA LEU A 200 2.92 7.32 7.75
C LEU A 200 1.49 7.45 8.25
N VAL A 201 1.21 7.10 9.51
CA VAL A 201 -0.11 7.30 10.13
C VAL A 201 -0.32 8.76 10.53
N SER A 202 0.70 9.45 11.05
CA SER A 202 0.59 10.89 11.39
C SER A 202 0.39 11.80 10.18
N ASN A 203 0.82 11.37 8.99
CA ASN A 203 0.62 12.08 7.72
C ASN A 203 -0.46 11.42 6.84
N TRP A 204 -1.26 10.51 7.40
CA TRP A 204 -2.33 9.84 6.68
C TRP A 204 -3.49 10.81 6.44
N SER A 205 -3.48 11.46 5.28
CA SER A 205 -4.62 12.26 4.82
C SER A 205 -5.44 11.42 3.83
N MET A 206 -6.75 11.29 4.08
CA MET A 206 -7.68 10.60 3.18
C MET A 206 -8.56 11.61 2.45
N ALA A 207 -9.13 11.22 1.31
CA ALA A 207 -10.16 12.04 0.67
C ALA A 207 -11.31 12.19 1.68
N PRO A 208 -12.05 13.32 1.72
CA PRO A 208 -13.11 13.53 2.70
C PRO A 208 -14.11 12.36 2.81
N GLU A 209 -14.45 11.74 1.68
CA GLU A 209 -15.30 10.56 1.59
C GLU A 209 -14.70 9.33 2.31
N ASN A 210 -13.42 9.06 2.09
CA ASN A 210 -12.71 7.97 2.74
C ASN A 210 -12.48 8.26 4.23
N GLN A 211 -12.21 9.52 4.58
CA GLN A 211 -12.08 9.95 5.97
C GLN A 211 -13.37 9.71 6.73
N SER A 212 -14.53 10.06 6.15
CA SER A 212 -15.82 9.84 6.79
C SER A 212 -16.10 8.35 7.04
N VAL A 213 -15.79 7.49 6.07
CA VAL A 213 -15.93 6.03 6.22
C VAL A 213 -15.00 5.51 7.33
N PHE A 214 -13.76 6.00 7.36
CA PHE A 214 -12.77 5.61 8.37
C PHE A 214 -13.15 6.08 9.78
N ASP A 215 -13.60 7.32 9.93
CA ASP A 215 -14.07 7.89 11.20
C ASP A 215 -15.28 7.10 11.76
N GLN A 216 -16.18 6.67 10.88
CA GLN A 216 -17.32 5.82 11.27
C GLN A 216 -16.86 4.45 11.77
N LEU A 217 -15.84 3.87 11.13
CA LEU A 217 -15.26 2.58 11.51
C LEU A 217 -14.56 2.63 12.87
N LEU A 218 -13.90 3.75 13.18
CA LEU A 218 -13.22 3.99 14.45
C LEU A 218 -14.13 4.59 15.53
N ALA A 219 -15.40 4.84 15.22
CA ALA A 219 -16.34 5.41 16.17
C ALA A 219 -16.43 4.51 17.43
N PRO A 220 -16.36 5.10 18.64
CA PRO A 220 -16.31 4.32 19.86
C PRO A 220 -17.60 3.52 20.03
N THR A 221 -17.46 2.20 20.06
CA THR A 221 -18.52 1.25 20.41
C THR A 221 -18.05 0.38 21.58
N ASN A 222 -18.99 -0.24 22.30
CA ASN A 222 -18.64 -1.17 23.37
C ASN A 222 -17.79 -2.34 22.84
N ALA A 223 -18.12 -2.86 21.67
CA ALA A 223 -17.36 -3.93 21.02
C ALA A 223 -15.92 -3.50 20.67
N LEU A 224 -15.75 -2.30 20.11
CA LEU A 224 -14.44 -1.76 19.78
C LEU A 224 -13.59 -1.52 21.03
N LYS A 225 -14.19 -0.96 22.10
CA LYS A 225 -13.48 -0.74 23.38
C LYS A 225 -12.97 -2.06 23.97
N MET A 226 -13.81 -3.09 24.01
CA MET A 226 -13.41 -4.40 24.50
C MET A 226 -12.28 -5.00 23.66
N LEU A 227 -12.36 -4.87 22.33
CA LEU A 227 -11.29 -5.37 21.47
C LEU A 227 -9.98 -4.59 21.71
N ILE A 228 -10.02 -3.27 21.91
CA ILE A 228 -8.85 -2.46 22.27
C ILE A 228 -8.20 -2.96 23.56
N ASP A 229 -8.99 -3.17 24.61
CA ASP A 229 -8.50 -3.53 25.95
C ASP A 229 -7.76 -4.90 25.96
N HIS A 230 -7.96 -5.72 24.92
CA HIS A 230 -7.46 -7.10 24.86
C HIS A 230 -6.75 -7.47 23.56
N VAL A 231 -6.49 -6.50 22.67
CA VAL A 231 -5.93 -6.77 21.34
C VAL A 231 -4.57 -7.48 21.42
N ASP A 232 -3.73 -7.12 22.39
CA ASP A 232 -2.41 -7.73 22.58
C ASP A 232 -2.53 -9.20 23.03
N GLU A 233 -3.46 -9.52 23.93
CA GLU A 233 -3.70 -10.91 24.37
C GLU A 233 -4.22 -11.78 23.22
N ILE A 234 -5.11 -11.22 22.38
CA ILE A 234 -5.66 -11.92 21.20
C ILE A 234 -4.58 -12.16 20.14
N VAL A 235 -3.66 -11.21 19.94
CA VAL A 235 -2.54 -11.37 18.99
C VAL A 235 -1.52 -12.39 19.52
N GLU A 236 -1.22 -12.38 20.83
CA GLU A 236 -0.33 -13.38 21.45
C GLU A 236 -0.90 -14.79 21.42
N ARG A 237 -2.24 -14.92 21.44
CA ARG A 237 -2.98 -16.18 21.37
C ARG A 237 -3.92 -16.16 20.18
N TRP A 238 -3.33 -16.16 18.99
CA TRP A 238 -4.09 -16.12 17.74
C TRP A 238 -5.21 -17.18 17.77
N PRO A 239 -6.49 -16.75 17.66
CA PRO A 239 -7.61 -17.68 17.75
C PRO A 239 -7.60 -18.63 16.55
N GLU A 240 -7.84 -19.92 16.77
CA GLU A 240 -7.90 -20.92 15.72
C GLU A 240 -9.31 -21.01 15.11
N SER A 241 -10.31 -20.38 15.73
CA SER A 241 -11.69 -20.36 15.26
C SER A 241 -12.47 -19.11 15.63
N GLU A 242 -13.58 -18.87 14.92
CA GLU A 242 -14.53 -17.81 15.23
C GLU A 242 -15.17 -17.96 16.61
N GLU A 243 -15.36 -19.20 17.03
CA GLU A 243 -15.88 -19.50 18.35
C GLU A 243 -14.86 -19.15 19.43
N GLU A 244 -13.56 -19.35 19.21
CA GLU A 244 -12.50 -18.91 20.13
C GLU A 244 -12.33 -17.40 20.17
N LEU A 245 -12.43 -16.70 19.04
CA LEU A 245 -12.40 -15.23 19.01
C LEU A 245 -13.64 -14.65 19.72
N ASN A 246 -14.82 -15.20 19.45
CA ASN A 246 -16.05 -14.78 20.15
C ASN A 246 -16.01 -15.16 21.63
N GLN A 247 -15.45 -16.32 22.00
CA GLN A 247 -15.22 -16.68 23.39
C GLN A 247 -14.18 -15.79 24.07
N ALA A 248 -13.15 -15.34 23.35
CA ALA A 248 -12.23 -14.34 23.86
C ALA A 248 -13.03 -13.06 24.14
N PHE A 249 -13.83 -12.56 23.19
CA PHE A 249 -14.71 -11.41 23.43
C PHE A 249 -15.69 -11.61 24.60
N ASP A 250 -16.32 -12.77 24.71
CA ASP A 250 -17.31 -13.07 25.74
C ASP A 250 -16.68 -13.25 27.12
N ARG A 251 -15.47 -13.81 27.22
CA ARG A 251 -14.72 -13.95 28.49
C ARG A 251 -14.22 -12.60 29.01
N LEU A 252 -14.11 -11.62 28.12
CA LEU A 252 -13.62 -10.28 28.42
C LEU A 252 -14.77 -9.30 28.71
N ALA A 253 -16.03 -9.72 28.52
CA ALA A 253 -17.22 -9.03 29.03
C ALA A 253 -17.43 -9.34 30.52
N LEU A 254 -16.64 -8.73 31.41
CA LEU A 254 -16.90 -8.71 32.87
C LEU A 254 -17.58 -7.41 33.30
#